data_AF-A0A9E0Z735-F1
#
_entry.id   AF-A0A9E0Z735-F1
#
_cell.length_a   1.000
_cell.length_b   1.000
_cell.length_c   1.000
_cell.angle_alpha   90.00
_cell.angle_beta   90.00
_cell.angle_gamma   90.00
#
_symmetry.space_group_name_H-M   'P 1'
#
loop_
_entity.id
_entity.type
_entity.pdbx_description
1 polymer ?
#
loop_
_entity_poly.entity_id
_entity_poly.type
_entity_poly.pdbx_seq_one_letter_code
_entity_poly.pdbx_strand_id
1 'polypeptide(L)'
;MNREELLQFLEKKKTATTPVAIAEQKLRECNEHLNKAKKKWGILIKIFIGLFAFCFLGFLCGDHQLIYFDSNGQFQVGGIGGMLLFGGLAIFLWYKKNQKYVEPAEAAVTEAIEALRREKNNPVYISGAKDFPAKFYNYSDIYQLCKFIRERRADSLKEACNLLEMHQFQQDQMAIQEEIRNLQGDILEATRVNTAASVVTAYNTGKAASRLKDINKKLF
;
A
#
# COMPACT_ATOMS: atom_id res chain seq x y z
N MET A 1 43.89 -0.12 14.52
CA MET A 1 42.73 -0.56 15.33
C MET A 1 42.66 -2.07 15.22
N ASN A 2 42.79 -2.77 16.34
CA ASN A 2 42.64 -4.21 16.41
C ASN A 2 41.14 -4.59 16.31
N ARG A 3 40.83 -5.86 16.06
CA ARG A 3 39.48 -6.37 15.87
C ARG A 3 38.59 -6.22 17.10
N GLU A 4 39.10 -6.50 18.30
CA GLU A 4 38.34 -6.25 19.53
C GLU A 4 37.99 -4.77 19.68
N GLU A 5 38.93 -3.88 19.38
CA GLU A 5 38.72 -2.43 19.40
C GLU A 5 37.67 -2.01 18.35
N LEU A 6 37.69 -2.62 17.16
CA LEU A 6 36.68 -2.39 16.11
C LEU A 6 35.29 -2.86 16.53
N LEU A 7 35.18 -4.03 17.15
CA LEU A 7 33.91 -4.54 17.66
C LEU A 7 33.37 -3.67 18.80
N GLN A 8 34.21 -3.24 19.73
CA GLN A 8 33.81 -2.31 20.79
C GLN A 8 33.38 -0.95 20.22
N PHE A 9 34.08 -0.45 19.21
CA PHE A 9 33.70 0.77 18.50
C PHE A 9 32.33 0.64 17.85
N LEU A 10 32.08 -0.43 17.10
CA LEU A 10 30.78 -0.69 16.46
C LEU A 10 29.66 -0.92 17.47
N GLU A 11 29.95 -1.59 18.59
CA GLU A 11 28.99 -1.80 19.66
C GLU A 11 28.59 -0.48 20.33
N LYS A 12 29.55 0.43 20.57
CA LYS A 12 29.24 1.78 21.05
C LYS A 12 28.33 2.54 20.08
N LYS A 13 28.59 2.45 18.76
CA LYS A 13 27.74 3.08 17.74
C LYS A 13 26.35 2.43 17.66
N LYS A 14 26.26 1.10 17.81
CA LYS A 14 25.00 0.35 17.87
C LYS A 14 24.14 0.81 19.06
N THR A 15 24.74 0.95 20.25
CA THR A 15 24.03 1.45 21.43
C THR A 15 23.53 2.88 21.22
N ALA A 16 24.30 3.75 20.56
CA ALA A 16 23.89 5.12 20.24
C ALA A 16 22.73 5.19 19.22
N THR A 17 22.60 4.23 18.31
CA THR A 17 21.52 4.17 17.30
C THR A 17 20.30 3.37 17.74
N THR A 18 20.40 2.60 18.83
CA THR A 18 19.32 1.80 19.41
C THR A 18 18.05 2.60 19.71
N PRO A 19 18.08 3.75 20.42
CA PRO A 19 16.87 4.50 20.73
C PRO A 19 16.17 5.04 19.47
N VAL A 20 16.95 5.46 18.46
CA VAL A 20 16.42 5.87 17.15
C VAL A 20 15.76 4.69 16.45
N ALA A 21 16.36 3.50 16.46
CA ALA A 21 15.78 2.31 15.85
C ALA A 21 14.47 1.86 16.51
N ILE A 22 14.38 1.95 17.84
CA ILE A 22 13.13 1.68 18.58
C ILE A 22 12.05 2.68 18.18
N ALA A 23 12.39 3.98 18.07
CA ALA A 23 11.46 5.00 17.63
C ALA A 23 11.00 4.80 16.17
N GLU A 24 11.90 4.38 15.27
CA GLU A 24 11.56 4.03 13.88
C GLU A 24 10.65 2.80 13.81
N GLN A 25 10.89 1.79 14.65
CA GLN A 25 10.01 0.64 14.76
C GLN A 25 8.61 1.04 15.26
N LYS A 26 8.52 1.82 16.33
CA LYS A 26 7.24 2.35 16.85
C LYS A 26 6.49 3.13 15.77
N LEU A 27 7.19 3.97 15.00
CA LEU A 27 6.59 4.70 13.89
C LEU A 27 6.04 3.77 12.79
N ARG A 28 6.77 2.71 12.44
CA ARG A 28 6.29 1.70 11.47
C ARG A 28 5.03 1.00 11.97
N GLU A 29 5.03 0.54 13.21
CA GLU A 29 3.87 -0.11 13.84
C GLU A 29 2.66 0.84 13.86
N CYS A 30 2.82 2.09 14.31
CA CYS A 30 1.75 3.09 14.29
C CYS A 30 1.21 3.35 12.88
N ASN A 31 2.08 3.43 11.86
CA ASN A 31 1.66 3.60 10.47
C ASN A 31 0.88 2.39 9.94
N GLU A 32 1.29 1.17 10.27
CA GLU A 32 0.53 -0.03 9.93
C GLU A 32 -0.84 -0.05 10.60
N HIS A 33 -0.91 0.32 11.88
CA HIS A 33 -2.17 0.45 12.62
C HIS A 33 -3.08 1.49 11.98
N LEU A 34 -2.55 2.65 11.58
CA LEU A 34 -3.28 3.68 10.85
C LEU A 34 -3.79 3.17 9.49
N ASN A 35 -2.96 2.45 8.73
CA ASN A 35 -3.37 1.88 7.45
C ASN A 35 -4.51 0.86 7.63
N LYS A 36 -4.39 -0.02 8.64
CA LYS A 36 -5.45 -0.96 9.03
C LYS A 36 -6.72 -0.22 9.45
N ALA A 37 -6.61 0.86 10.23
CA ALA A 37 -7.74 1.70 10.65
C ALA A 37 -8.43 2.40 9.46
N LYS A 38 -7.66 2.93 8.50
CA LYS A 38 -8.19 3.58 7.29
C LYS A 38 -8.94 2.60 6.40
N LYS A 39 -8.42 1.37 6.25
CA LYS A 39 -9.04 0.28 5.48
C LYS A 39 -10.26 -0.32 6.17
N LYS A 40 -10.35 -0.24 7.50
CA LYS A 40 -11.46 -0.77 8.29
C LYS A 40 -12.79 -0.20 7.77
N TRP A 41 -13.74 -1.08 7.47
CA TRP A 41 -15.10 -0.74 6.99
C TRP A 41 -15.12 -0.04 5.62
N GLY A 42 -13.98 0.06 4.93
CA GLY A 42 -13.91 0.68 3.61
C GLY A 42 -14.75 -0.04 2.55
N ILE A 43 -14.83 -1.37 2.61
CA ILE A 43 -15.69 -2.17 1.71
C ILE A 43 -17.17 -1.90 2.00
N LEU A 44 -17.57 -1.92 3.28
CA LEU A 44 -18.96 -1.64 3.69
C LEU A 44 -19.40 -0.24 3.27
N ILE A 45 -18.57 0.78 3.51
CA ILE A 45 -18.87 2.16 3.09
C ILE A 45 -19.02 2.24 1.56
N LYS A 46 -18.15 1.57 0.79
CA LYS A 46 -18.27 1.52 -0.68
C LYS A 46 -19.56 0.84 -1.15
N ILE A 47 -20.00 -0.23 -0.48
CA ILE A 47 -21.28 -0.89 -0.78
C ILE A 47 -22.45 0.08 -0.57
N PHE A 48 -22.47 0.80 0.56
CA PHE A 48 -23.53 1.78 0.83
C PHE A 48 -23.52 2.96 -0.13
N ILE A 49 -22.34 3.42 -0.57
CA ILE A 49 -22.22 4.44 -1.63
C ILE A 49 -22.75 3.91 -2.96
N GLY A 50 -22.48 2.65 -3.30
CA GLY A 50 -23.04 2.01 -4.50
C GLY A 50 -24.57 1.91 -4.46
N LEU A 51 -25.14 1.50 -3.33
CA LEU A 51 -26.59 1.47 -3.11
C LEU A 51 -27.20 2.87 -3.18
N PHE A 52 -26.54 3.87 -2.60
CA PHE A 52 -26.94 5.27 -2.71
C PHE A 52 -26.98 5.72 -4.18
N ALA A 53 -25.96 5.42 -4.97
CA ALA A 53 -25.89 5.77 -6.39
C ALA A 53 -26.98 5.06 -7.21
N PHE A 54 -27.30 3.81 -6.86
CA PHE A 54 -28.40 3.06 -7.48
C PHE A 54 -29.77 3.69 -7.18
N CYS A 55 -30.05 4.04 -5.93
CA CYS A 55 -31.26 4.80 -5.56
C CYS A 55 -31.29 6.18 -6.23
N PHE A 56 -30.13 6.81 -6.41
CA PHE A 56 -30.02 8.08 -7.11
C PHE A 56 -30.39 7.98 -8.60
N LEU A 57 -30.00 6.90 -9.25
CA LEU A 57 -30.42 6.62 -10.62
C LEU A 57 -31.94 6.39 -10.72
N GLY A 58 -32.53 5.66 -9.77
CA GLY A 58 -33.98 5.43 -9.72
C GLY A 58 -34.79 6.72 -9.54
N PHE A 59 -34.29 7.64 -8.70
CA PHE A 59 -34.87 8.98 -8.55
C PHE A 59 -34.84 9.79 -9.85
N LEU A 60 -33.74 9.74 -10.61
CA LEU A 60 -33.65 10.40 -11.92
C LEU A 60 -34.63 9.83 -12.94
N CYS A 61 -35.00 8.54 -12.81
CA CYS A 61 -36.01 7.89 -13.64
C CYS A 61 -37.46 8.17 -13.22
N GLY A 62 -37.69 9.03 -12.22
CA GLY A 62 -39.02 9.51 -11.83
C GLY A 62 -39.62 8.86 -10.58
N ASP A 63 -38.88 7.97 -9.89
CA ASP A 63 -39.32 7.46 -8.59
C ASP A 63 -38.93 8.43 -7.46
N HIS A 64 -39.89 9.26 -7.05
CA HIS A 64 -39.72 10.23 -5.97
C HIS A 64 -40.28 9.74 -4.63
N GLN A 65 -40.66 8.47 -4.52
CA GLN A 65 -41.29 7.97 -3.30
C GLN A 65 -40.28 7.89 -2.13
N LEU A 66 -40.76 8.15 -0.91
CA LEU A 66 -39.97 8.05 0.31
C LEU A 66 -40.00 6.62 0.85
N ILE A 67 -41.18 6.13 1.17
CA ILE A 67 -41.44 4.78 1.67
C ILE A 67 -42.74 4.33 1.04
N TYR A 68 -42.76 3.10 0.51
CA TYR A 68 -43.99 2.48 0.06
C TYR A 68 -44.07 1.01 0.50
N PHE A 69 -45.29 0.53 0.67
CA PHE A 69 -45.57 -0.87 0.92
C PHE A 69 -46.07 -1.48 -0.37
N ASP A 70 -45.44 -2.58 -0.80
CA ASP A 70 -45.96 -3.37 -1.91
C ASP A 70 -47.30 -4.02 -1.52
N SER A 71 -48.06 -4.46 -2.50
CA SER A 71 -49.26 -5.31 -2.40
C SER A 71 -49.10 -6.51 -1.45
N ASN A 72 -47.86 -6.99 -1.26
CA ASN A 72 -47.49 -8.06 -0.32
C ASN A 72 -47.15 -7.57 1.11
N GLY A 73 -47.36 -6.29 1.42
CA GLY A 73 -47.01 -5.67 2.70
C GLY A 73 -45.51 -5.50 2.94
N GLN A 74 -44.66 -5.71 1.93
CA GLN A 74 -43.21 -5.58 2.08
C GLN A 74 -42.79 -4.11 2.05
N PHE A 75 -41.95 -3.73 3.01
CA PHE A 75 -41.36 -2.40 3.12
C PHE A 75 -40.36 -2.20 2.00
N GLN A 76 -40.65 -1.25 1.12
CA GLN A 76 -39.72 -0.80 0.08
C GLN A 76 -39.41 0.68 0.29
N VAL A 77 -38.16 1.02 0.00
CA VAL A 77 -37.68 2.39 0.12
C VAL A 77 -37.56 2.96 -1.29
N GLY A 78 -38.35 3.99 -1.59
CA GLY A 78 -38.32 4.64 -2.90
C GLY A 78 -37.06 5.50 -3.09
N GLY A 79 -36.90 6.11 -4.26
CA GLY A 79 -35.70 6.85 -4.65
C GLY A 79 -35.17 7.84 -3.59
N ILE A 80 -36.03 8.69 -3.00
CA ILE A 80 -35.60 9.68 -2.00
C ILE A 80 -35.31 9.03 -0.64
N GLY A 81 -36.16 8.09 -0.20
CA GLY A 81 -35.94 7.42 1.08
C GLY A 81 -34.67 6.57 1.08
N GLY A 82 -34.38 5.93 -0.04
CA GLY A 82 -33.19 5.08 -0.21
C GLY A 82 -31.91 5.92 -0.18
N MET A 83 -31.92 7.09 -0.83
CA MET A 83 -30.83 8.05 -0.73
C MET A 83 -30.54 8.47 0.71
N LEU A 84 -31.57 8.87 1.46
CA LEU A 84 -31.38 9.33 2.85
C LEU A 84 -30.88 8.21 3.75
N LEU A 85 -31.42 7.00 3.60
CA LEU A 85 -31.05 5.85 4.42
C LEU A 85 -29.62 5.39 4.12
N PHE A 86 -29.30 5.08 2.86
CA PHE A 86 -27.98 4.55 2.49
C PHE A 86 -26.90 5.63 2.53
N GLY A 87 -27.21 6.86 2.14
CA GLY A 87 -26.31 8.00 2.24
C GLY A 87 -26.03 8.37 3.70
N GLY A 88 -27.09 8.47 4.53
CA GLY A 88 -26.96 8.73 5.96
C GLY A 88 -26.16 7.64 6.68
N LEU A 89 -26.41 6.36 6.35
CA LEU A 89 -25.67 5.23 6.93
C LEU A 89 -24.19 5.23 6.49
N ALA A 90 -23.90 5.55 5.23
CA ALA A 90 -22.52 5.69 4.75
C ALA A 90 -21.77 6.80 5.50
N ILE A 91 -22.39 7.98 5.67
CA ILE A 91 -21.82 9.11 6.41
C ILE A 91 -21.62 8.76 7.89
N PHE A 92 -22.61 8.12 8.53
CA PHE A 92 -22.51 7.69 9.93
C PHE A 92 -21.37 6.69 10.14
N LEU A 93 -21.25 5.68 9.28
CA LEU A 93 -20.17 4.69 9.35
C LEU A 93 -18.80 5.34 9.10
N TRP A 94 -18.72 6.29 8.16
CA TRP A 94 -17.51 7.04 7.90
C TRP A 94 -17.09 7.91 9.10
N TYR A 95 -18.03 8.64 9.70
CA TYR A 95 -17.80 9.46 10.90
C TYR A 95 -17.33 8.60 12.08
N LYS A 96 -18.06 7.53 12.38
CA LYS A 96 -17.70 6.59 13.47
C LYS A 96 -16.33 5.93 13.22
N LYS A 97 -16.01 5.62 11.97
CA LYS A 97 -14.68 5.11 11.59
C LYS A 97 -13.60 6.15 11.91
N ASN A 98 -13.82 7.39 11.47
CA ASN A 98 -12.83 8.45 11.61
C ASN A 98 -12.53 8.74 13.09
N GLN A 99 -13.57 9.01 13.87
CA GLN A 99 -13.47 9.37 15.27
C GLN A 99 -12.87 8.25 16.13
N LYS A 100 -13.32 7.00 15.93
CA LYS A 100 -12.94 5.90 16.83
C LYS A 100 -11.62 5.23 16.46
N TYR A 101 -11.24 5.23 15.18
CA TYR A 101 -10.11 4.43 14.71
C TYR A 101 -9.03 5.25 13.99
N VAL A 102 -9.41 6.26 13.20
CA VAL A 102 -8.43 7.01 12.38
C VAL A 102 -7.78 8.12 13.19
N GLU A 103 -8.56 8.96 13.87
CA GLU A 103 -8.05 10.06 14.71
C GLU A 103 -7.05 9.61 15.79
N PRO A 104 -7.34 8.59 16.63
CA PRO A 104 -6.36 8.15 17.62
C PRO A 104 -5.12 7.52 16.97
N ALA A 105 -5.24 6.88 15.80
CA ALA A 105 -4.11 6.32 15.09
C ALA A 105 -3.23 7.43 14.45
N GLU A 106 -3.84 8.50 13.94
CA GLU A 106 -3.14 9.68 13.42
C GLU A 106 -2.40 10.43 14.53
N ALA A 107 -3.03 10.60 15.68
CA ALA A 107 -2.37 11.14 16.87
C ALA A 107 -1.17 10.28 17.29
N ALA A 108 -1.32 8.96 17.34
CA ALA A 108 -0.23 8.04 17.69
C ALA A 108 0.94 8.08 16.69
N VAL A 109 0.66 8.21 15.39
CA VAL A 109 1.70 8.41 14.36
C VAL A 109 2.42 9.73 14.58
N THR A 110 1.68 10.80 14.88
CA THR A 110 2.26 12.14 15.11
C THR A 110 3.19 12.12 16.33
N GLU A 111 2.75 11.51 17.43
CA GLU A 111 3.58 11.31 18.63
C GLU A 111 4.84 10.49 18.32
N ALA A 112 4.72 9.42 17.52
CA ALA A 112 5.86 8.61 17.11
C ALA A 112 6.85 9.37 16.22
N ILE A 113 6.38 10.24 15.33
CA ILE A 113 7.22 11.14 14.52
C ILE A 113 7.98 12.11 15.43
N GLU A 114 7.30 12.71 16.40
CA GLU A 114 7.94 13.61 17.36
C GLU A 114 8.98 12.89 18.22
N ALA A 115 8.66 11.69 18.73
CA ALA A 115 9.59 10.87 19.49
C ALA A 115 10.83 10.54 18.64
N LEU A 116 10.66 10.12 17.39
CA LEU A 116 11.76 9.87 16.46
C LEU A 116 12.60 11.12 16.22
N ARG A 117 11.96 12.29 16.05
CA ARG A 117 12.67 13.56 15.87
C ARG A 117 13.48 13.93 17.11
N ARG A 118 12.95 13.71 18.31
CA ARG A 118 13.69 13.92 19.56
C ARG A 118 14.92 13.03 19.64
N GLU A 119 14.79 11.75 19.31
CA GLU A 119 15.92 10.81 19.35
C GLU A 119 16.98 11.11 18.27
N LYS A 120 16.56 11.52 17.05
CA LYS A 120 17.51 11.95 16.00
C LYS A 120 18.24 13.24 16.36
N ASN A 121 17.61 14.11 17.16
CA ASN A 121 18.21 15.33 17.67
C ASN A 121 19.00 15.12 18.97
N ASN A 122 19.07 13.89 19.49
CA ASN A 122 19.81 13.58 20.70
C ASN A 122 21.31 13.82 20.47
N PRO A 123 22.01 14.57 21.34
CA PRO A 123 23.44 14.84 21.20
C PRO A 123 24.30 13.56 21.15
N VAL A 124 23.87 12.46 21.78
CA VAL A 124 24.55 11.16 21.70
C VAL A 124 24.49 10.59 20.29
N TYR A 125 23.34 10.69 19.62
CA TYR A 125 23.18 10.23 18.25
C TYR A 125 23.96 11.10 17.27
N ILE A 126 23.89 12.43 17.41
CA ILE A 126 24.58 13.40 16.55
C ILE A 126 26.10 13.27 16.67
N SER A 127 26.63 13.17 17.89
CA SER A 127 28.07 12.99 18.11
C SER A 127 28.55 11.64 17.59
N GLY A 128 27.74 10.58 17.75
CA GLY A 128 28.04 9.26 17.21
C GLY A 128 28.14 9.24 15.68
N ALA A 129 27.41 10.10 14.97
CA ALA A 129 27.43 10.17 13.51
C ALA A 129 28.71 10.81 12.93
N LYS A 130 29.40 11.69 13.67
CA LYS A 130 30.51 12.50 13.14
C LYS A 130 31.70 11.66 12.66
N ASP A 131 32.03 10.61 13.40
CA ASP A 131 33.20 9.75 13.14
C ASP A 131 32.82 8.42 12.47
N PHE A 132 31.63 8.35 11.84
CA PHE A 132 31.13 7.14 11.21
C PHE A 132 30.56 7.45 9.81
N PRO A 133 30.70 6.55 8.82
CA PRO A 133 30.10 6.78 7.51
C PRO A 133 28.58 6.96 7.61
N ALA A 134 28.08 8.17 7.29
CA ALA A 134 26.67 8.54 7.46
C ALA A 134 25.70 7.58 6.76
N LYS A 135 26.10 7.04 5.58
CA LYS A 135 25.31 6.07 4.81
C LYS A 135 24.93 4.83 5.63
N PHE A 136 25.83 4.35 6.48
CA PHE A 136 25.64 3.12 7.28
C PHE A 136 25.30 3.42 8.75
N TYR A 137 25.07 4.70 9.10
CA TYR A 137 24.78 5.11 10.47
C TYR A 137 23.32 4.88 10.85
N ASN A 138 22.91 3.62 10.84
CA ASN A 138 21.64 3.14 11.35
C ASN A 138 21.86 1.81 12.08
N TYR A 139 20.92 1.43 12.95
CA TYR A 139 21.09 0.26 13.80
C TYR A 139 21.27 -1.05 13.01
N SER A 140 20.49 -1.22 11.93
CA SER A 140 20.50 -2.44 11.10
C SER A 140 21.87 -2.63 10.43
N ASP A 141 22.38 -1.59 9.79
CA ASP A 141 23.66 -1.63 9.08
C ASP A 141 24.82 -1.82 10.04
N ILE A 142 24.84 -1.10 11.18
CA ILE A 142 25.87 -1.29 12.22
C ILE A 142 25.84 -2.73 12.76
N TYR A 143 24.65 -3.33 12.90
CA TYR A 143 24.52 -4.72 13.30
C TYR A 143 25.10 -5.68 12.26
N GLN A 144 24.84 -5.46 10.96
CA GLN A 144 25.44 -6.26 9.88
C GLN A 144 26.97 -6.10 9.82
N LEU A 145 27.48 -4.87 10.02
CA LEU A 145 28.91 -4.61 10.11
C LEU A 145 29.54 -5.36 11.29
N CYS A 146 28.92 -5.32 12.48
CA CYS A 146 29.33 -6.13 13.64
C CYS A 146 29.43 -7.62 13.28
N LYS A 147 28.43 -8.13 12.52
CA LYS A 147 28.36 -9.53 12.11
C LYS A 147 29.50 -9.89 11.16
N PHE A 148 29.77 -9.11 10.12
CA PHE A 148 30.87 -9.36 9.19
C PHE A 148 32.23 -9.39 9.89
N ILE A 149 32.47 -8.43 10.80
CA ILE A 149 33.71 -8.39 11.58
C ILE A 149 33.78 -9.57 12.56
N ARG A 150 32.67 -10.02 13.15
CA ARG A 150 32.66 -11.19 14.05
C ARG A 150 32.91 -12.50 13.31
N GLU A 151 32.34 -12.65 12.12
CA GLU A 151 32.41 -13.86 11.29
C GLU A 151 33.72 -14.02 10.50
N ARG A 152 34.73 -13.15 10.70
CA ARG A 152 35.98 -13.12 9.90
C ARG A 152 35.75 -12.87 8.41
N ARG A 153 34.62 -12.25 8.06
CA ARG A 153 34.31 -11.92 6.66
C ARG A 153 34.91 -10.59 6.24
N ALA A 154 35.27 -9.75 7.21
CA ALA A 154 36.02 -8.51 7.00
C ALA A 154 36.96 -8.30 8.19
N ASP A 155 38.16 -7.78 7.91
CA ASP A 155 39.18 -7.48 8.91
C ASP A 155 39.23 -5.98 9.25
N SER A 156 38.55 -5.14 8.46
CA SER A 156 38.47 -3.70 8.67
C SER A 156 37.06 -3.14 8.48
N LEU A 157 36.78 -1.98 9.08
CA LEU A 157 35.52 -1.27 8.89
C LEU A 157 35.24 -0.98 7.41
N LYS A 158 36.26 -0.57 6.66
CA LYS A 158 36.15 -0.26 5.23
C LYS A 158 35.70 -1.49 4.43
N GLU A 159 36.32 -2.63 4.70
CA GLU A 159 35.97 -3.89 4.04
C GLU A 159 34.55 -4.35 4.41
N ALA A 160 34.17 -4.25 5.69
CA ALA A 160 32.81 -4.56 6.12
C ALA A 160 31.76 -3.67 5.45
N CYS A 161 32.02 -2.36 5.32
CA CYS A 161 31.16 -1.42 4.61
C CYS A 161 31.05 -1.77 3.12
N ASN A 162 32.17 -2.08 2.45
CA ASN A 162 32.17 -2.48 1.05
C ASN A 162 31.36 -3.77 0.82
N LEU A 163 31.49 -4.75 1.72
CA LEU A 163 30.69 -5.97 1.65
C LEU A 163 29.20 -5.66 1.83
N LEU A 164 28.84 -4.81 2.80
CA LEU A 164 27.46 -4.42 3.02
C LEU A 164 26.88 -3.73 1.78
N GLU A 165 27.63 -2.81 1.18
CA GLU A 165 27.24 -2.11 -0.05
C GLU A 165 27.07 -3.05 -1.23
N MET A 166 27.96 -4.03 -1.39
CA MET A 166 27.84 -5.06 -2.42
C MET A 166 26.57 -5.91 -2.22
N HIS A 167 26.28 -6.30 -0.97
CA HIS A 167 25.04 -7.03 -0.63
C HIS A 167 23.79 -6.21 -0.97
N GLN A 168 23.77 -4.93 -0.60
CA GLN A 168 22.66 -4.02 -0.90
C GLN A 168 22.47 -3.84 -2.42
N PHE A 169 23.56 -3.59 -3.16
CA PHE A 169 23.51 -3.45 -4.62
C PHE A 169 22.97 -4.72 -5.30
N GLN A 170 23.37 -5.91 -4.84
CA GLN A 170 22.83 -7.17 -5.37
C GLN A 170 21.34 -7.33 -5.09
N GLN A 171 20.87 -6.94 -3.90
CA GLN A 171 19.45 -6.96 -3.56
C GLN A 171 18.64 -6.02 -4.44
N ASP A 172 19.12 -4.80 -4.66
CA ASP A 172 18.47 -3.82 -5.53
C ASP A 172 18.36 -4.33 -6.97
N GLN A 173 19.43 -4.95 -7.50
CA GLN A 173 19.42 -5.55 -8.84
C GLN A 173 18.39 -6.69 -8.96
N MET A 174 18.25 -7.54 -7.93
CA MET A 174 17.24 -8.59 -7.92
C MET A 174 15.82 -8.02 -7.89
N ALA A 175 15.57 -6.99 -7.09
CA ALA A 175 14.26 -6.33 -7.03
C ALA A 175 13.88 -5.69 -8.38
N ILE A 176 14.83 -5.02 -9.04
CA ILE A 176 14.64 -4.45 -10.38
C ILE A 176 14.31 -5.55 -11.40
N GLN A 177 15.00 -6.69 -11.36
CA GLN A 177 14.71 -7.81 -12.25
C GLN A 177 13.33 -8.42 -12.00
N GLU A 178 12.91 -8.53 -10.74
CA GLU A 178 11.57 -8.98 -10.39
C GLU A 178 10.50 -8.01 -10.90
N GLU A 179 10.72 -6.70 -10.76
CA GLU A 179 9.83 -5.67 -11.30
C GLU A 179 9.73 -5.76 -12.84
N ILE A 180 10.85 -5.90 -13.55
CA ILE A 180 10.85 -6.10 -15.01
C ILE A 180 10.07 -7.36 -15.40
N ARG A 181 10.24 -8.46 -14.65
CA ARG A 181 9.51 -9.71 -14.89
C ARG A 181 8.01 -9.53 -14.68
N ASN A 182 7.61 -8.83 -13.62
CA ASN A 182 6.20 -8.53 -13.35
C ASN A 182 5.60 -7.67 -14.46
N LEU A 183 6.30 -6.61 -14.89
CA LEU A 183 5.87 -5.76 -16.01
C LEU A 183 5.74 -6.55 -17.33
N GLN A 184 6.66 -7.47 -17.62
CA GLN A 184 6.54 -8.35 -18.78
C GLN A 184 5.36 -9.31 -18.64
N GLY A 185 5.09 -9.83 -17.44
CA GLY A 185 3.89 -10.60 -17.13
C GLY A 185 2.62 -9.82 -17.44
N ASP A 186 2.52 -8.59 -16.94
CA ASP A 186 1.37 -7.70 -17.14
C ASP A 186 1.20 -7.32 -18.63
N ILE A 187 2.29 -7.04 -19.35
CA ILE A 187 2.26 -6.78 -20.79
C ILE A 187 1.78 -8.01 -21.56
N LEU A 188 2.24 -9.21 -21.19
CA LEU A 188 1.80 -10.46 -21.82
C LEU A 188 0.33 -10.75 -21.51
N GLU A 189 -0.14 -10.48 -20.29
CA GLU A 189 -1.54 -10.62 -19.91
C GLU A 189 -2.43 -9.62 -20.66
N ALA A 190 -2.05 -8.34 -20.69
CA ALA A 190 -2.71 -7.32 -21.47
C ALA A 190 -2.73 -7.64 -22.97
N THR A 191 -1.62 -8.18 -23.50
CA THR A 191 -1.52 -8.60 -24.91
C THR A 191 -2.41 -9.81 -25.18
N ARG A 192 -2.49 -10.80 -24.28
CA ARG A 192 -3.40 -11.95 -24.37
C ARG A 192 -4.86 -11.53 -24.35
N VAL A 193 -5.23 -10.60 -23.46
CA VAL A 193 -6.59 -10.02 -23.41
C VAL A 193 -6.90 -9.28 -24.72
N ASN A 194 -5.95 -8.51 -25.24
CA ASN A 194 -6.16 -7.76 -26.48
C ASN A 194 -6.20 -8.66 -27.73
N THR A 195 -5.41 -9.74 -27.76
CA THR A 195 -5.50 -10.76 -28.84
C THR A 195 -6.77 -11.58 -28.75
N ALA A 196 -7.23 -11.96 -27.55
CA ALA A 196 -8.53 -12.60 -27.38
C ALA A 196 -9.69 -11.69 -27.83
N ALA A 197 -9.66 -10.40 -27.48
CA ALA A 197 -10.64 -9.42 -27.93
C ALA A 197 -10.62 -9.20 -29.46
N SER A 198 -9.42 -9.22 -30.06
CA SER A 198 -9.25 -9.10 -31.52
C SER A 198 -9.74 -10.34 -32.27
N VAL A 199 -9.53 -11.55 -31.74
CA VAL A 199 -10.06 -12.80 -32.33
C VAL A 199 -11.59 -12.85 -32.24
N VAL A 200 -12.18 -12.44 -31.11
CA VAL A 200 -13.64 -12.36 -30.96
C VAL A 200 -14.24 -11.33 -31.92
N THR A 201 -13.60 -10.16 -32.07
CA THR A 201 -14.05 -9.11 -32.99
C THR A 201 -13.90 -9.55 -34.45
N ALA A 202 -12.79 -10.17 -34.83
CA ALA A 202 -12.58 -10.69 -36.17
C ALA A 202 -13.57 -11.82 -36.52
N TYR A 203 -13.87 -12.70 -35.57
CA TYR A 203 -14.89 -13.75 -35.74
C TYR A 203 -16.29 -13.16 -35.95
N ASN A 204 -16.68 -12.17 -35.13
CA ASN A 204 -17.98 -11.52 -35.25
C ASN A 204 -18.12 -10.73 -36.56
N THR A 205 -17.06 -10.03 -37.00
CA THR A 205 -17.03 -9.32 -38.29
C THR A 205 -17.09 -10.28 -39.47
N GLY A 206 -16.37 -11.41 -39.41
CA GLY A 206 -16.43 -12.44 -40.45
C GLY A 206 -17.83 -13.08 -40.58
N LYS A 207 -18.50 -13.32 -39.46
CA LYS A 207 -19.87 -13.84 -39.42
C LYS A 207 -20.93 -12.83 -39.88
N ALA A 208 -20.71 -11.54 -39.66
CA ALA A 208 -21.57 -10.47 -40.18
C ALA A 208 -21.42 -10.33 -41.71
N ALA A 209 -20.19 -10.40 -42.23
CA ALA A 209 -19.91 -10.32 -43.65
C ALA A 209 -20.51 -11.49 -44.45
N SER A 210 -20.45 -12.72 -43.92
CA SER A 210 -21.07 -13.89 -44.57
C SER A 210 -22.60 -13.79 -44.60
N ARG A 211 -23.23 -13.31 -43.51
CA ARG A 211 -24.69 -13.07 -43.47
C ARG A 211 -25.13 -12.01 -44.48
N LEU A 212 -24.37 -10.94 -44.66
CA LEU A 212 -24.65 -9.93 -45.67
C LEU A 212 -24.55 -10.48 -47.10
N LYS A 213 -23.55 -11.35 -47.35
CA LYS A 213 -23.41 -12.03 -48.64
C LYS A 213 -24.59 -12.97 -48.94
N ASP A 214 -25.08 -13.69 -47.93
CA ASP A 214 -26.23 -14.58 -48.08
C ASP A 214 -27.55 -13.83 -48.27
N ILE A 215 -27.70 -12.63 -47.67
CA ILE A 215 -28.85 -11.75 -47.90
C ILE A 215 -28.82 -11.20 -49.33
N ASN A 216 -27.65 -10.76 -49.81
CA ASN A 216 -27.50 -10.23 -51.16
C ASN A 216 -27.80 -11.29 -52.23
N LYS A 217 -27.40 -12.55 -52.01
CA LYS A 217 -27.70 -13.69 -52.88
C LYS A 217 -29.19 -14.09 -52.88
N LYS A 218 -30.00 -13.61 -51.93
CA LYS A 218 -31.45 -13.86 -51.88
C LYS A 218 -32.27 -12.73 -52.51
N LEU A 219 -31.64 -11.58 -52.77
CA LEU A 219 -32.30 -10.39 -53.32
C LEU A 219 -32.06 -10.20 -54.83
N PHE A 220 -31.18 -11.01 -55.44
CA PHE A 220 -30.92 -11.11 -56.88
C PHE A 220 -30.94 -12.58 -57.28
#